data_AF-A0A399YQ90-F1
#
_entry.id   AF-A0A399YQ90-F1
#
_cell.length_a   1.000
_cell.length_b   1.000
_cell.length_c   1.000
_cell.angle_alpha   90.00
_cell.angle_beta   90.00
_cell.angle_gamma   90.00
#
_symmetry.space_group_name_H-M   'P 1'
#
loop_
_entity.id
_entity.type
_entity.pdbx_description
1 polymer ?
#
loop_
_entity_poly.entity_id
_entity_poly.type
_entity_poly.pdbx_seq_one_letter_code
_entity_poly.pdbx_strand_id
1 'polypeptide(L)'
;MNNKNQIAFLIILIAVAVATLFFVILPPILYGTDQETNTSAPEQVVQEFYDWYVSYQGNPLVDKAYQTNELLSPAYIAHLDDFTQGGEWRVDPVLCAQDVPNEVTALPAVVAGNGATVEVNTSFTGHMFTVELANIDGNWLIDKVTCASE
;
A
#
# COMPACT_ATOMS: atom_id res chain seq x y z
N MET A 1 -52.57 -26.05 44.36
CA MET A 1 -51.94 -26.03 43.02
C MET A 1 -50.91 -27.14 42.97
N ASN A 2 -51.08 -28.13 42.10
CA ASN A 2 -50.26 -29.34 42.08
C ASN A 2 -48.89 -29.10 41.42
N ASN A 3 -47.85 -29.51 42.15
CA ASN A 3 -46.43 -29.34 41.91
C ASN A 3 -46.01 -29.87 40.53
N LYS A 4 -46.76 -30.85 40.02
CA LYS A 4 -46.53 -31.52 38.72
C LYS A 4 -46.82 -30.62 37.51
N ASN A 5 -47.81 -29.71 37.60
CA ASN A 5 -48.19 -28.83 36.49
C ASN A 5 -47.32 -27.56 36.44
N GLN A 6 -46.78 -27.16 37.59
CA GLN A 6 -45.81 -26.05 37.72
C GLN A 6 -44.44 -26.44 37.15
N ILE A 7 -43.99 -27.67 37.39
CA ILE A 7 -42.72 -28.19 36.85
C ILE A 7 -42.80 -28.38 35.33
N ALA A 8 -43.93 -28.85 34.79
CA ALA A 8 -44.12 -28.97 33.35
C ALA A 8 -44.12 -27.60 32.63
N PHE A 9 -44.66 -26.56 33.25
CA PHE A 9 -44.67 -25.19 32.71
C PHE A 9 -43.28 -24.54 32.73
N LEU A 10 -42.48 -24.80 33.79
CA LEU A 10 -41.10 -24.32 33.91
C LEU A 10 -40.15 -24.97 32.89
N ILE A 11 -40.32 -26.26 32.59
CA ILE A 11 -39.50 -26.96 31.58
C ILE A 11 -39.76 -26.41 30.17
N ILE A 12 -41.03 -26.10 29.84
CA ILE A 12 -41.39 -25.51 28.54
C ILE A 12 -40.83 -24.07 28.41
N LEU A 13 -40.83 -23.28 29.49
CA LEU A 13 -40.25 -21.92 29.49
C LEU A 13 -38.72 -21.93 29.37
N ILE A 14 -38.03 -22.91 29.98
CA ILE A 14 -36.57 -23.06 29.85
C ILE A 14 -36.19 -23.51 28.43
N ALA A 15 -36.98 -24.39 27.79
CA ALA A 15 -36.73 -24.82 26.42
C ALA A 15 -36.88 -23.67 25.39
N VAL A 16 -37.78 -22.71 25.63
CA VAL A 16 -37.97 -21.53 24.76
C VAL A 16 -36.88 -20.48 24.99
N ALA A 17 -36.34 -20.36 26.21
CA ALA A 17 -35.25 -19.42 26.51
C ALA A 17 -33.88 -19.87 25.93
N VAL A 18 -33.67 -21.17 25.72
CA VAL A 18 -32.41 -21.69 25.13
C VAL A 18 -32.43 -21.62 23.59
N ALA A 19 -33.59 -21.64 22.95
CA ALA A 19 -33.72 -21.54 21.50
C ALA A 19 -33.51 -20.11 20.94
N THR A 20 -33.61 -19.06 21.78
CA THR A 20 -33.38 -17.66 21.37
C THR A 20 -31.96 -17.16 21.66
N LEU A 21 -31.15 -17.93 22.39
CA LEU A 21 -29.76 -17.56 22.75
C LEU A 21 -28.71 -18.02 21.72
N PHE A 22 -29.05 -18.90 20.79
CA PHE A 22 -28.14 -19.37 19.74
C PHE A 22 -28.00 -18.41 18.55
N PHE A 23 -28.85 -17.38 18.44
CA PHE A 23 -28.77 -16.39 17.35
C PHE A 23 -28.06 -15.08 17.75
N VAL A 24 -27.80 -14.85 19.05
CA VAL A 24 -27.07 -13.66 19.54
C VAL A 24 -25.60 -13.97 19.80
N ILE A 25 -25.24 -15.25 19.91
CA ILE A 25 -23.87 -15.76 20.07
C ILE A 25 -23.55 -16.71 18.92
N LEU A 26 -24.00 -16.37 17.70
CA LEU A 26 -23.26 -16.84 16.53
C LEU A 26 -21.93 -16.09 16.59
N PRO A 27 -20.80 -16.77 16.81
CA PRO A 27 -19.54 -16.06 16.71
C PRO A 27 -19.49 -15.44 15.31
N PRO A 28 -18.94 -14.24 15.13
CA PRO A 28 -18.76 -13.65 13.81
C PRO A 28 -17.75 -14.43 12.94
N ILE A 29 -17.59 -15.74 13.16
CA ILE A 29 -16.74 -16.66 12.38
C ILE A 29 -17.37 -16.96 11.00
N LEU A 30 -18.65 -16.61 10.77
CA LEU A 30 -19.24 -16.63 9.42
C LEU A 30 -19.15 -15.28 8.68
N TYR A 31 -18.74 -14.22 9.36
CA TYR A 31 -18.13 -13.11 8.63
C TYR A 31 -16.72 -13.61 8.34
N GLY A 32 -16.56 -14.27 7.21
CA GLY A 32 -15.27 -14.21 6.55
C GLY A 32 -14.93 -12.73 6.53
N THR A 33 -13.97 -12.31 7.35
CA THR A 33 -13.14 -11.20 6.93
C THR A 33 -12.60 -11.71 5.61
N ASP A 34 -13.17 -11.28 4.49
CA ASP A 34 -12.36 -11.22 3.28
C ASP A 34 -11.09 -10.55 3.79
N GLN A 35 -10.01 -11.33 3.85
CA GLN A 35 -8.69 -10.76 3.95
C GLN A 35 -8.62 -9.98 2.65
N GLU A 36 -9.04 -8.72 2.73
CA GLU A 36 -8.88 -7.74 1.68
C GLU A 36 -7.38 -7.70 1.53
N THR A 37 -6.88 -8.51 0.59
CA THR A 37 -5.55 -8.36 0.04
C THR A 37 -5.59 -6.97 -0.55
N ASN A 38 -5.27 -5.98 0.28
CA ASN A 38 -5.12 -4.58 -0.08
C ASN A 38 -3.85 -4.53 -0.94
N THR A 39 -3.92 -5.14 -2.12
CA THR A 39 -2.92 -4.97 -3.17
C THR A 39 -3.20 -3.60 -3.74
N SER A 40 -2.55 -2.59 -3.19
CA SER A 40 -2.61 -1.20 -3.67
C SER A 40 -2.42 -1.17 -5.18
N ALA A 41 -3.21 -0.34 -5.88
CA ALA A 41 -3.04 -0.15 -7.31
C ALA A 41 -1.63 0.42 -7.60
N PRO A 42 -1.01 0.14 -8.77
CA PRO A 42 0.35 0.60 -9.04
C PRO A 42 0.52 2.12 -8.89
N GLU A 43 -0.42 2.91 -9.41
CA GLU A 43 -0.41 4.38 -9.26
C GLU A 43 -0.53 4.82 -7.81
N GLN A 44 -1.20 4.04 -6.95
CA GLN A 44 -1.34 4.35 -5.54
C GLN A 44 -0.04 4.07 -4.78
N VAL A 45 0.66 2.98 -5.12
CA VAL A 45 2.03 2.70 -4.62
C VAL A 45 2.98 3.83 -4.98
N VAL A 46 2.93 4.31 -6.24
CA VAL A 46 3.75 5.45 -6.67
C VAL A 46 3.40 6.71 -5.91
N GLN A 47 2.11 7.03 -5.76
CA GLN A 47 1.68 8.21 -5.01
C GLN A 47 2.17 8.15 -3.56
N GLU A 48 1.96 7.02 -2.87
CA GLU A 48 2.37 6.84 -1.47
C GLU A 48 3.89 6.99 -1.30
N PHE A 49 4.66 6.44 -2.23
CA PHE A 49 6.12 6.58 -2.23
C PHE A 49 6.54 8.05 -2.38
N TYR A 50 5.97 8.79 -3.32
CA TYR A 50 6.35 10.19 -3.53
C TYR A 50 5.83 11.13 -2.45
N ASP A 51 4.66 10.88 -1.87
CA ASP A 51 4.17 11.61 -0.70
C ASP A 51 5.15 11.51 0.47
N TRP A 52 5.70 10.31 0.70
CA TRP A 52 6.79 10.10 1.66
C TRP A 52 8.07 10.83 1.23
N TYR A 53 8.48 10.67 -0.04
CA TYR A 53 9.76 11.18 -0.52
C TYR A 53 9.87 12.71 -0.39
N VAL A 54 8.82 13.45 -0.79
CA VAL A 54 8.82 14.91 -0.75
C VAL A 54 8.54 15.49 0.64
N SER A 55 7.92 14.72 1.54
CA SER A 55 7.67 15.15 2.92
C SER A 55 8.82 14.83 3.89
N TYR A 56 9.76 13.99 3.45
CA TYR A 56 10.89 13.54 4.27
C TYR A 56 11.74 14.73 4.76
N GLN A 57 12.01 14.75 6.05
CA GLN A 57 12.83 15.80 6.69
C GLN A 57 14.32 15.47 6.52
N GLY A 58 14.92 15.95 5.44
CA GLY A 58 16.32 15.69 5.09
C GLY A 58 16.46 15.34 3.62
N ASN A 59 17.43 14.50 3.28
CA ASN A 59 17.58 13.96 1.93
C ASN A 59 17.54 12.42 2.00
N PRO A 60 16.48 11.77 1.46
CA PRO A 60 16.34 10.31 1.54
C PRO A 60 17.53 9.52 0.98
N LEU A 61 18.23 10.05 -0.02
CA LEU A 61 19.40 9.40 -0.64
C LEU A 61 20.65 9.54 0.22
N VAL A 62 20.88 10.71 0.82
CA VAL A 62 22.00 10.95 1.74
C VAL A 62 21.83 10.14 3.03
N ASP A 63 20.62 10.15 3.58
CA ASP A 63 20.29 9.45 4.82
C ASP A 63 20.07 7.94 4.62
N LYS A 64 20.03 7.49 3.36
CA LYS A 64 19.71 6.12 2.95
C LYS A 64 18.37 5.61 3.47
N ALA A 65 17.42 6.52 3.70
CA ALA A 65 16.09 6.19 4.20
C ALA A 65 15.28 5.30 3.23
N TYR A 66 15.63 5.32 1.94
CA TYR A 66 15.01 4.46 0.92
C TYR A 66 15.30 2.96 1.12
N GLN A 67 16.37 2.59 1.84
CA GLN A 67 16.80 1.19 1.96
C GLN A 67 15.77 0.31 2.71
N THR A 68 14.93 0.90 3.53
CA THR A 68 13.88 0.22 4.29
C THR A 68 12.48 0.51 3.75
N ASN A 69 12.36 1.15 2.59
CA ASN A 69 11.06 1.50 2.02
C ASN A 69 10.46 0.26 1.32
N GLU A 70 9.37 -0.26 1.88
CA GLU A 70 8.70 -1.48 1.39
C GLU A 70 7.99 -1.30 0.05
N LEU A 71 7.89 -0.06 -0.46
CA LEU A 71 7.32 0.24 -1.78
C LEU A 71 8.36 0.11 -2.91
N LEU A 72 9.64 -0.08 -2.58
CA LEU A 72 10.72 -0.23 -3.55
C LEU A 72 11.08 -1.69 -3.78
N SER A 73 11.40 -2.05 -5.01
CA SER A 73 11.94 -3.36 -5.33
C SER A 73 13.37 -3.49 -4.80
N PRO A 74 13.82 -4.72 -4.45
CA PRO A 74 15.21 -4.95 -4.08
C PRO A 74 16.20 -4.52 -5.18
N ALA A 75 15.81 -4.63 -6.45
CA ALA A 75 16.64 -4.22 -7.58
C ALA A 75 16.78 -2.69 -7.62
N TYR A 76 15.71 -1.94 -7.36
CA TYR A 76 15.76 -0.50 -7.35
C TYR A 76 16.53 0.05 -6.14
N ILE A 77 16.39 -0.56 -4.96
CA ILE A 77 17.22 -0.23 -3.79
C ILE A 77 18.70 -0.41 -4.12
N ALA A 78 19.08 -1.53 -4.75
CA ALA A 78 20.46 -1.77 -5.16
C ALA A 78 20.97 -0.75 -6.18
N HIS A 79 20.10 -0.30 -7.10
CA HIS A 79 20.43 0.77 -8.04
C HIS A 79 20.71 2.10 -7.32
N LEU A 80 19.87 2.49 -6.36
CA LEU A 80 20.07 3.70 -5.55
C LEU A 80 21.32 3.59 -4.66
N ASP A 81 21.63 2.40 -4.14
CA ASP A 81 22.87 2.15 -3.40
C ASP A 81 24.12 2.35 -4.26
N ASP A 82 24.11 1.89 -5.51
CA ASP A 82 25.21 2.09 -6.46
C ASP A 82 25.33 3.58 -6.82
N PHE A 83 24.21 4.22 -7.15
CA PHE A 83 24.14 5.65 -7.43
C PHE A 83 24.74 6.47 -6.28
N THR A 84 24.32 6.19 -5.04
CA THR A 84 24.76 6.94 -3.85
C THR A 84 26.22 6.68 -3.44
N GLN A 85 26.93 5.74 -4.07
CA GLN A 85 28.37 5.56 -3.85
C GLN A 85 29.23 6.41 -4.80
N GLY A 86 28.67 6.84 -5.94
CA GLY A 86 29.41 7.58 -6.98
C GLY A 86 29.80 9.01 -6.64
N GLY A 87 29.17 9.62 -5.63
CA GLY A 87 29.60 10.90 -5.03
C GLY A 87 29.40 12.19 -5.85
N GLU A 88 29.14 12.12 -7.17
CA GLU A 88 28.87 13.28 -8.02
C GLU A 88 27.47 13.22 -8.66
N TRP A 89 26.44 13.54 -7.87
CA TRP A 89 25.06 13.62 -8.38
C TRP A 89 24.70 15.08 -8.63
N ARG A 90 24.32 15.40 -9.87
CA ARG A 90 23.83 16.72 -10.25
C ARG A 90 22.30 16.83 -10.20
N VAL A 91 21.62 15.70 -10.15
CA VAL A 91 20.16 15.57 -10.22
C VAL A 91 19.79 14.41 -9.32
N ASP A 92 18.69 14.55 -8.58
CA ASP A 92 18.09 13.45 -7.83
C ASP A 92 17.46 12.45 -8.82
N PRO A 93 17.91 11.19 -8.86
CA PRO A 93 17.44 10.19 -9.84
C PRO A 93 16.00 9.72 -9.56
N VAL A 94 15.47 9.96 -8.36
CA VAL A 94 14.10 9.62 -7.98
C VAL A 94 13.14 10.73 -8.38
N LEU A 95 13.57 11.99 -8.27
CA LEU A 95 12.76 13.16 -8.64
C LEU A 95 12.99 13.66 -10.06
N CYS A 96 14.05 13.21 -10.74
CA CYS A 96 14.49 13.75 -12.03
C CYS A 96 14.74 15.26 -12.03
N ALA A 97 15.06 15.84 -10.86
CA ALA A 97 15.26 17.27 -10.67
C ALA A 97 16.37 17.56 -9.64
N GLN A 98 16.86 18.81 -9.64
CA GLN A 98 17.80 19.30 -8.61
C GLN A 98 17.10 19.67 -7.31
N ASP A 99 15.91 20.28 -7.43
CA ASP A 99 15.12 20.75 -6.29
C ASP A 99 13.97 19.78 -6.01
N VAL A 100 13.48 19.80 -4.77
CA VAL A 100 12.31 19.01 -4.35
C VAL A 100 11.03 19.75 -4.75
N PRO A 101 10.11 19.14 -5.52
CA PRO A 101 8.83 19.74 -5.83
C PRO A 101 7.93 19.79 -4.58
N ASN A 102 6.98 20.73 -4.54
CA ASN A 102 6.00 20.81 -3.45
C ASN A 102 4.99 19.66 -3.51
N GLU A 103 4.74 19.14 -4.72
CA GLU A 103 3.76 18.10 -4.97
C GLU A 103 4.23 17.21 -6.13
N VAL A 104 3.87 15.94 -6.03
CA VAL A 104 4.02 14.92 -7.07
C VAL A 104 2.67 14.25 -7.26
N THR A 105 2.29 13.99 -8.50
CA THR A 105 1.03 13.33 -8.85
C THR A 105 1.30 12.13 -9.74
N ALA A 106 0.93 10.95 -9.26
CA ALA A 106 0.89 9.73 -10.04
C ALA A 106 -0.37 9.70 -10.92
N LEU A 107 -0.20 9.47 -12.22
CA LEU A 107 -1.30 9.27 -13.15
C LEU A 107 -1.73 7.79 -13.18
N PRO A 108 -2.94 7.48 -13.70
CA PRO A 108 -3.40 6.09 -13.79
C PRO A 108 -2.39 5.17 -14.49
N ALA A 109 -2.16 3.99 -13.91
CA ALA A 109 -1.17 3.06 -14.42
C ALA A 109 -1.62 2.37 -15.71
N VAL A 110 -0.66 2.08 -16.58
CA VAL A 110 -0.81 1.12 -17.68
C VAL A 110 -0.23 -0.21 -17.21
N VAL A 111 -1.09 -1.19 -16.96
CA VAL A 111 -0.70 -2.53 -16.48
C VAL A 111 -0.58 -3.51 -17.64
N ALA A 112 0.54 -4.24 -17.70
CA ALA A 112 0.81 -5.28 -18.70
C ALA A 112 1.52 -6.48 -18.06
N GLY A 113 0.80 -7.58 -17.86
CA GLY A 113 1.34 -8.77 -17.21
C GLY A 113 1.74 -8.49 -15.77
N ASN A 114 3.01 -8.75 -15.44
CA ASN A 114 3.59 -8.47 -14.12
C ASN A 114 4.30 -7.11 -14.05
N GLY A 115 4.12 -6.26 -15.05
CA GLY A 115 4.66 -4.90 -15.08
C GLY A 115 3.55 -3.86 -15.09
N ALA A 116 3.86 -2.68 -14.55
CA ALA A 116 3.02 -1.49 -14.68
C ALA A 116 3.89 -0.26 -14.95
N THR A 117 3.34 0.69 -15.69
CA THR A 117 3.98 1.97 -15.97
C THR A 117 3.08 3.09 -15.50
N VAL A 118 3.64 4.02 -14.73
CA VAL A 118 2.98 5.20 -14.19
C VAL A 118 3.71 6.43 -14.69
N GLU A 119 2.99 7.32 -15.36
CA GLU A 119 3.49 8.67 -15.64
C GLU A 119 3.32 9.54 -14.39
N VAL A 120 4.33 10.34 -14.07
CA VAL A 120 4.37 11.17 -12.88
C VAL A 120 4.60 12.62 -13.28
N ASN A 121 3.78 13.50 -12.70
CA ASN A 121 3.91 14.95 -12.81
C ASN A 121 4.40 15.53 -11.50
N THR A 122 5.09 16.66 -11.55
CA THR A 122 5.42 17.41 -10.34
C THR A 122 4.87 18.84 -10.40
N SER A 123 4.97 19.56 -9.30
CA SER A 123 4.62 20.99 -9.24
C SER A 123 5.51 21.89 -10.11
N PHE A 124 6.58 21.36 -10.72
CA PHE A 124 7.41 22.12 -11.65
C PHE A 124 6.78 22.16 -13.04
N THR A 125 6.73 23.34 -13.66
CA THR A 125 6.07 23.54 -14.95
C THR A 125 6.62 22.61 -16.03
N GLY A 126 5.78 21.71 -16.54
CA GLY A 126 6.12 20.80 -17.64
C GLY A 126 7.09 19.68 -17.26
N HIS A 127 7.32 19.47 -15.97
CA HIS A 127 8.21 18.42 -15.48
C HIS A 127 7.45 17.11 -15.26
N MET A 128 7.84 16.09 -16.02
CA MET A 128 7.20 14.78 -16.05
C MET A 128 8.27 13.69 -16.17
N PHE A 129 8.03 12.52 -15.58
CA PHE A 129 8.90 11.36 -15.71
C PHE A 129 8.08 10.06 -15.57
N THR A 130 8.72 8.92 -15.80
CA THR A 130 8.06 7.62 -15.79
C THR A 130 8.56 6.74 -14.66
N VAL A 131 7.64 6.05 -13.99
CA VAL A 131 7.92 5.06 -12.95
C VAL A 131 7.44 3.70 -13.44
N GLU A 132 8.32 2.71 -13.41
CA GLU A 132 8.02 1.32 -13.74
C GLU A 132 7.91 0.52 -12.44
N LEU A 133 6.88 -0.31 -12.35
CA LEU A 133 6.64 -1.20 -11.21
C LEU A 133 6.65 -2.66 -11.67
N ALA A 134 7.13 -3.54 -10.80
CA ALA A 134 7.04 -4.97 -10.95
C ALA A 134 6.06 -5.55 -9.91
N ASN A 135 5.23 -6.51 -10.33
CA ASN A 135 4.44 -7.32 -9.41
C ASN A 135 5.29 -8.48 -8.91
N ILE A 136 5.70 -8.43 -7.64
CA ILE A 136 6.51 -9.45 -6.97
C ILE A 136 5.65 -10.07 -5.86
N ASP A 137 5.35 -11.35 -6.01
CA ASP A 137 4.53 -12.12 -5.07
C ASP A 137 3.17 -11.47 -4.73
N GLY A 138 2.55 -10.83 -5.74
CA GLY A 138 1.26 -10.16 -5.60
C GLY A 138 1.35 -8.71 -5.15
N ASN A 139 2.55 -8.15 -4.94
CA ASN A 139 2.76 -6.77 -4.50
C ASN A 139 3.39 -5.94 -5.63
N TRP A 140 2.83 -4.76 -5.89
CA TRP A 140 3.44 -3.80 -6.80
C TRP A 140 4.56 -3.06 -6.09
N LEU A 141 5.77 -3.10 -6.66
CA LEU A 141 6.95 -2.43 -6.14
C LEU A 141 7.57 -1.56 -7.22
N ILE A 142 8.00 -0.35 -6.86
CA ILE A 142 8.73 0.55 -7.77
C ILE A 142 10.07 -0.09 -8.10
N ASP A 143 10.26 -0.37 -9.39
CA ASP A 143 11.41 -1.10 -9.91
C ASP A 143 12.39 -0.17 -10.64
N LYS A 144 11.90 0.93 -11.20
CA LYS A 144 12.73 1.89 -11.93
C LYS A 144 12.05 3.26 -12.08
N VAL A 145 12.85 4.31 -12.05
CA VAL A 145 12.47 5.67 -12.48
C VAL A 145 13.24 6.01 -13.75
N THR A 146 12.53 6.57 -14.75
CA THR A 146 13.11 7.03 -16.01
C THR A 146 12.77 8.49 -16.21
N CYS A 147 13.80 9.34 -16.20
CA CYS A 147 13.67 10.77 -16.46
C CYS A 147 13.40 11.04 -17.95
N ALA A 148 12.50 11.98 -18.23
CA ALA A 148 12.18 12.38 -19.61
C ALA A 148 13.35 13.17 -20.22
N SER A 149 14.31 12.45 -20.84
CA SER A 149 15.51 12.94 -21.54
C SER A 149 16.40 13.92 -20.76
N GLU A 150 17.65 13.50 -20.53
CA GLU A 150 18.78 14.41 -20.25
C GLU A 150 19.04 15.38 -21.42
#